data_AF-A0A368HBI5-F1
#
_entry.id   AF-A0A368HBI5-F1
#
_cell.length_a   1.000
_cell.length_b   1.000
_cell.length_c   1.000
_cell.angle_alpha   90.00
_cell.angle_beta   90.00
_cell.angle_gamma   90.00
#
_symmetry.space_group_name_H-M   'P 1'
#
loop_
_entity.id
_entity.type
_entity.pdbx_description
1 polymer ?
#
loop_
_entity_poly.entity_id
_entity_poly.type
_entity_poly.pdbx_seq_one_letter_code
_entity_poly.pdbx_strand_id
1 'polypeptide(L)' 'MELLMCNGGMGDSWYHHSRYDLKNTVEYVIDVTKQEDIYYVGHSQGTLIMFARLAEDPEFNSKESFNLLQRSELSM' A
#
# COMPACT_ATOMS: atom_id res chain seq x y z
N MET A 1 -1.84 10.72 1.87
CA MET A 1 -2.33 11.05 0.52
C MET A 1 -3.81 10.77 0.56
N GLU A 2 -4.62 11.79 0.81
CA GLU A 2 -6.07 11.63 0.92
C GLU A 2 -6.73 12.62 -0.04
N LEU A 3 -7.72 12.11 -0.78
CA LEU A 3 -8.64 12.77 -1.72
C LEU A 3 -8.14 13.08 -3.14
N LEU A 4 -8.24 12.08 -4.01
CA LEU A 4 -8.76 12.25 -5.37
C LEU A 4 -9.42 10.94 -5.82
N MET A 5 -10.65 10.72 -5.38
CA MET A 5 -11.49 9.61 -5.81
C MET A 5 -12.76 10.23 -6.39
N CYS A 6 -12.70 10.65 -7.65
CA CYS A 6 -13.88 11.06 -8.40
C CYS A 6 -13.75 10.64 -9.87
N ASN A 7 -14.50 9.60 -10.22
CA ASN A 7 -15.09 9.27 -11.52
C ASN A 7 -14.20 9.26 -12.78
N GLY A 8 -13.95 8.06 -13.34
CA GLY A 8 -14.08 7.91 -14.80
C GLY A 8 -13.13 7.00 -15.58
N GLY A 9 -12.14 6.32 -14.99
CA GLY A 9 -11.26 5.41 -15.75
C GLY A 9 -10.84 4.16 -14.98
N MET A 10 -10.55 3.06 -15.69
CA MET A 10 -10.00 1.81 -15.11
C MET A 10 -8.70 2.02 -14.30
N GLY A 11 -8.06 3.20 -14.39
CA GLY A 11 -6.87 3.58 -13.63
C GLY A 11 -7.12 4.14 -12.23
N ASP A 12 -8.35 4.55 -11.88
CA ASP A 12 -8.64 5.24 -10.61
C ASP A 12 -9.19 4.29 -9.52
N SER A 13 -9.07 2.98 -9.74
CA SER A 13 -9.54 1.98 -8.78
C SER A 13 -8.48 1.71 -7.72
N TRP A 14 -8.92 1.56 -6.46
CA TRP A 14 -8.10 1.08 -5.35
C TRP A 14 -7.35 -0.23 -5.68
N TYR A 15 -7.93 -1.05 -6.55
CA TYR A 15 -7.31 -2.28 -7.03
C TYR A 15 -6.09 -2.01 -7.92
N HIS A 16 -6.17 -1.02 -8.82
CA HIS A 16 -5.04 -0.61 -9.67
C HIS A 16 -3.90 -0.05 -8.81
N HIS A 17 -4.23 0.79 -7.83
CA HIS A 17 -3.25 1.32 -6.88
C HIS A 17 -2.57 0.22 -6.05
N SER A 18 -3.30 -0.84 -5.68
CA SER A 18 -2.73 -2.00 -4.98
C SER A 18 -1.75 -2.78 -5.85
N ARG A 19 -2.12 -3.03 -7.11
CA ARG A 19 -1.35 -3.86 -8.05
C ARG A 19 -0.09 -3.19 -8.59
N TYR A 20 -0.20 -1.92 -8.98
CA TYR A 20 0.85 -1.24 -9.73
C TYR A 20 1.54 -0.18 -8.88
N ASP A 21 0.78 0.80 -8.38
CA ASP A 21 1.37 1.97 -7.74
C ASP A 21 2.07 1.61 -6.42
N LEU A 22 1.41 0.82 -5.56
CA LEU A 22 1.96 0.41 -4.28
C LEU A 22 3.22 -0.44 -4.47
N LYS A 23 3.18 -1.42 -5.39
CA LYS A 23 4.32 -2.29 -5.69
C LYS A 23 5.52 -1.49 -6.18
N ASN A 24 5.32 -0.62 -7.18
CA ASN A 24 6.40 0.18 -7.75
C ASN A 24 6.98 1.16 -6.71
N THR A 25 6.13 1.74 -5.87
CA THR A 25 6.58 2.67 -4.82
C THR A 25 7.44 1.94 -3.78
N VAL A 26 7.00 0.77 -3.33
CA VAL A 26 7.75 -0.06 -2.40
C VAL A 26 9.09 -0.47 -3.01
N GLU A 27 9.10 -1.05 -4.21
CA GLU A 27 10.31 -1.49 -4.93
C GLU A 27 11.31 -0.33 -5.11
N TYR A 28 10.82 0.86 -5.43
CA TYR A 28 11.64 2.04 -5.54
C TYR A 28 12.25 2.47 -4.20
N VAL A 29 11.47 2.47 -3.11
CA VAL A 29 11.97 2.83 -1.78
C VAL A 29 13.03 1.85 -1.31
N ILE A 30 12.85 0.55 -1.52
CA ILE A 30 13.85 -0.49 -1.22
C ILE A 30 15.11 -0.24 -2.04
N ASP A 31 14.97 -0.01 -3.35
CA ASP A 31 16.13 0.19 -4.21
C ASP A 31 16.93 1.44 -3.85
N VAL A 32 16.25 2.51 -3.42
CA VAL A 32 16.92 3.76 -3.01
C VAL A 32 17.51 3.66 -1.61
N THR A 33 16.79 3.09 -0.65
CA THR A 33 17.21 3.06 0.76
C THR A 33 18.11 1.87 1.10
N LYS A 34 18.08 0.81 0.27
CA LYS A 34 18.76 -0.48 0.49
C LYS A 34 18.38 -1.16 1.81
N GLN A 35 17.20 -0.87 2.35
CA GLN A 35 16.66 -1.53 3.54
C GLN A 35 15.79 -2.71 3.12
N GLU A 36 15.92 -3.82 3.84
CA GLU A 36 15.16 -5.07 3.61
C GLU A 36 13.80 -5.07 4.33
N ASP A 37 13.61 -4.17 5.30
CA ASP A 37 12.39 -4.07 6.10
C ASP A 37 11.79 -2.67 6.01
N ILE A 38 10.49 -2.59 5.72
CA ILE A 38 9.77 -1.33 5.56
C ILE A 38 8.47 -1.35 6.35
N TYR A 39 8.19 -0.26 7.06
CA TYR A 39 6.94 -0.05 7.77
C TYR A 39 5.96 0.72 6.90
N TYR A 40 4.82 0.11 6.60
CA TYR A 40 3.74 0.77 5.88
C TYR A 40 2.67 1.29 6.85
N VAL A 41 2.41 2.60 6.78
CA VAL A 41 1.36 3.26 7.57
C VAL A 41 0.27 3.74 6.62
N GLY A 42 -0.82 2.98 6.59
CA GLY A 42 -2.02 3.31 5.83
C GLY A 42 -3.09 3.94 6.70
N HIS A 43 -3.78 4.95 6.16
CA HIS A 43 -5.03 5.46 6.72
C HIS A 43 -6.19 5.17 5.77
N SER A 44 -7.35 4.77 6.30
CA SER A 44 -8.58 4.51 5.53
C SER A 44 -8.32 3.61 4.30
N GLN A 45 -8.54 4.12 3.08
CA GLN A 45 -8.32 3.41 1.83
C GLN A 45 -6.86 2.97 1.63
N GLY A 46 -5.88 3.72 2.15
CA GLY A 46 -4.46 3.33 2.09
C GLY A 46 -4.20 2.00 2.80
N THR A 47 -4.97 1.69 3.84
CA THR A 47 -4.92 0.38 4.53
C THR A 47 -5.51 -0.72 3.66
N LEU A 48 -6.66 -0.46 3.02
CA LEU A 48 -7.31 -1.42 2.12
C LEU A 48 -6.40 -1.81 0.95
N ILE A 49 -5.72 -0.84 0.36
CA ILE A 49 -4.79 -1.03 -0.76
C ILE A 49 -3.65 -1.99 -0.37
N MET A 50 -3.09 -1.84 0.82
CA MET A 50 -2.04 -2.74 1.32
C MET A 50 -2.58 -4.12 1.69
N PHE A 51 -3.76 -4.21 2.32
CA PHE A 51 -4.38 -5.51 2.61
C PHE A 51 -4.71 -6.30 1.34
N ALA A 52 -5.25 -5.66 0.31
CA ALA A 52 -5.50 -6.31 -0.97
C ALA A 52 -4.20 -6.85 -1.58
N ARG A 53 -3.11 -6.08 -1.49
CA ARG A 53 -1.81 -6.49 -2.03
C ARG A 53 -1.25 -7.72 -1.32
N LEU A 54 -1.26 -7.71 0.02
CA LEU A 54 -0.78 -8.81 0.84
C LEU A 54 -1.63 -10.08 0.68
N ALA A 55 -2.94 -9.92 0.44
CA ALA A 55 -3.83 -11.05 0.18
C ALA A 55 -3.64 -11.65 -1.22
N GLU A 56 -3.37 -10.81 -2.24
CA GLU A 56 -3.25 -11.25 -3.63
C GLU A 56 -1.87 -11.80 -4.00
N ASP A 57 -0.82 -11.42 -3.27
CA ASP A 57 0.55 -11.83 -3.55
C ASP A 57 1.31 -12.15 -2.26
N PRO A 58 1.28 -13.41 -1.83
CA PRO A 58 2.01 -13.86 -0.65
C PRO A 58 3.54 -13.72 -0.78
N GLU A 59 4.11 -13.67 -1.99
CA GLU A 59 5.56 -13.48 -2.18
C GLU A 59 5.98 -12.03 -1.90
N PHE A 60 5.07 -11.08 -2.10
CA PHE A 60 5.29 -9.69 -1.69
C PHE A 60 5.46 -9.56 -0.17
N ASN A 61 4.83 -10.47 0.60
CA ASN A 61 4.96 -10.53 2.05
C ASN A 61 6.20 -11.30 2.53
N SER A 62 6.81 -12.13 1.69
CA SER A 62 7.97 -12.96 2.07
C SER A 62 9.30 -12.29 1.76
N LYS A 63 9.34 -11.38 0.79
CA LYS A 63 10.55 -10.62 0.43
C LYS A 63 10.83 -9.46 1.38
N GLU A 64 9.81 -8.97 2.05
CA GLU A 64 9.81 -7.71 2.78
C GLU A 64 9.03 -7.94 4.08
N SER A 65 9.66 -7.80 5.26
CA SER A 65 8.97 -8.01 6.53
C SER A 65 8.00 -6.85 6.80
N PHE A 66 6.84 -6.86 6.16
CA PHE A 66 5.85 -5.79 6.28
C PHE A 66 5.14 -5.85 7.62
N ASN A 67 5.49 -4.91 8.49
CA ASN A 67 4.75 -4.67 9.73
C ASN A 67 3.68 -3.60 9.48
N LEU A 68 2.42 -4.03 9.40
CA LEU A 68 1.27 -3.15 9.27
C LEU A 68 0.99 -2.42 10.59
N LEU A 69 1.14 -1.10 10.60
CA LEU A 69 0.67 -0.25 11.69
C LEU A 69 -0.63 0.43 11.27
N GLN A 70 -1.77 -0.16 11.66
CA GLN A 70 -3.06 0.52 11.54
C GLN A 70 -3.16 1.58 12.65
N ARG A 71 -3.08 2.87 12.29
CA ARG A 71 -3.61 3.91 13.19
C ARG A 71 -5.13 3.89 13.05
N SER A 72 -5.83 3.39 14.06
CA SER A 72 -7.26 3.68 14.20
C SER A 72 -7.40 5.18 14.41
N GLU A 73 -8.11 5.89 13.53
CA GLU A 73 -8.59 7.22 13.86
C GLU A 73 -9.49 7.12 15.09
N LEU A 74 -9.02 7.69 16.21
CA LEU A 74 -9.87 8.06 17.31
C LEU A 74 -10.77 9.18 16.80
N SER A 75 -12.06 8.85 16.65
CA SER A 75 -13.12 9.84 16.53
C SER A 75 -13.04 10.84 17.69
N MET A 76 -12.89 12.12 17.38
CA MET A 76 -13.30 13.25 18.23
C MET A 76 -14.30 14.09 17.45
#